data_AF-A0A662MQ42-F1
#
_entry.id   AF-A0A662MQ42-F1
#
_cell.length_a   1.000
_cell.length_b   1.000
_cell.length_c   1.000
_cell.angle_alpha   90.00
_cell.angle_beta   90.00
_cell.angle_gamma   90.00
#
_symmetry.space_group_name_H-M   'P 1'
#
loop_
_entity.id
_entity.type
_entity.pdbx_description
1 polymer ?
#
loop_
_entity_poly.entity_id
_entity_poly.type
_entity_poly.pdbx_seq_one_letter_code
_entity_poly.pdbx_strand_id
1 'polypeptide(L)'
;DVDEVAWRNSTFMVFVTSYAWLLMRDGTISRIDGASLIIIYLGFLYYLYKKHMTFEEPPKGQGNPKKEAMIMAISGLAVVLGARLVVNSAVSLARAFGVPEVVIALTLVSIGTSLPELANALTATLKKIPNISVGNVIGANILDILMVIGVASIIRPIKVDTSIFHVTMPITLVVMLVLTFSLRSNNRVGRKTSLALLALYLYFLYTQF
;
A
#
# COMPACT_ATOMS: atom_id res chain seq x y z
N ASP A 1 2.33 17.08 13.49
CA ASP A 1 0.99 16.50 13.34
C ASP A 1 0.69 16.24 11.87
N VAL A 2 -0.13 15.24 11.60
CA VAL A 2 -0.51 14.78 10.25
C VAL A 2 -1.62 15.66 9.70
N ASP A 3 -1.46 16.09 8.45
CA ASP A 3 -2.41 16.98 7.78
C ASP A 3 -3.83 16.39 7.73
N GLU A 4 -4.82 17.29 7.75
CA GLU A 4 -6.24 16.96 7.68
C GLU A 4 -6.62 16.20 6.40
N VAL A 5 -5.80 16.31 5.36
CA VAL A 5 -5.92 15.53 4.11
C VAL A 5 -5.77 14.03 4.37
N ALA A 6 -4.95 13.62 5.34
CA ALA A 6 -4.64 12.22 5.60
C ALA A 6 -5.85 11.42 6.11
N TRP A 7 -6.65 11.96 7.04
CA TRP A 7 -7.82 11.23 7.54
C TRP A 7 -8.90 11.07 6.45
N ARG A 8 -9.04 12.06 5.57
CA ARG A 8 -9.99 12.01 4.45
C ARG A 8 -9.56 10.96 3.41
N ASN A 9 -8.27 10.90 3.08
CA ASN A 9 -7.73 9.87 2.20
C ASN A 9 -7.81 8.47 2.85
N SER A 10 -7.57 8.37 4.16
CA SER A 10 -7.75 7.12 4.91
C SER A 10 -9.22 6.66 4.93
N THR A 11 -10.16 7.60 5.01
CA THR A 11 -11.59 7.28 4.91
C THR A 11 -11.95 6.76 3.52
N PHE A 12 -11.41 7.39 2.47
CA PHE A 12 -11.56 6.88 1.11
C PHE A 12 -10.97 5.48 0.95
N MET A 13 -9.80 5.21 1.57
CA MET A 13 -9.18 3.89 1.61
C MET A 13 -10.12 2.82 2.24
N VAL A 14 -10.83 3.14 3.33
CA VAL A 14 -11.84 2.24 3.92
C VAL A 14 -12.98 1.96 2.95
N PHE A 15 -13.47 3.00 2.24
CA PHE A 15 -14.54 2.84 1.24
C PHE A 15 -14.14 1.93 0.09
N VAL A 16 -12.96 2.14 -0.51
CA VAL A 16 -12.51 1.32 -1.65
C VAL A 16 -12.19 -0.11 -1.23
N THR A 17 -11.72 -0.32 0.00
CA THR A 17 -11.51 -1.66 0.56
C THR A 17 -12.82 -2.39 0.79
N SER A 18 -13.84 -1.68 1.29
CA SER A 18 -15.18 -2.24 1.44
C SER A 18 -15.79 -2.58 0.08
N TYR A 19 -15.57 -1.72 -0.92
CA TYR A 19 -16.01 -1.98 -2.29
C TYR A 19 -15.31 -3.20 -2.90
N ALA A 20 -13.98 -3.29 -2.79
CA ALA A 20 -13.23 -4.45 -3.25
C ALA A 20 -13.70 -5.74 -2.56
N TRP A 21 -14.00 -5.69 -1.25
CA TRP A 21 -14.54 -6.83 -0.53
C TRP A 21 -15.94 -7.25 -1.04
N LEU A 22 -16.80 -6.29 -1.40
CA LEU A 22 -18.10 -6.58 -2.02
C LEU A 22 -17.96 -7.23 -3.39
N LEU A 23 -17.00 -6.80 -4.21
CA LEU A 23 -16.74 -7.39 -5.52
C LEU A 23 -16.31 -8.86 -5.41
N MET A 24 -15.63 -9.23 -4.33
CA MET A 24 -15.20 -10.62 -4.08
C MET A 24 -16.33 -11.58 -3.68
N ARG A 25 -17.58 -11.11 -3.53
CA ARG A 25 -18.70 -11.90 -2.97
C ARG A 25 -19.06 -13.13 -3.80
N ASP A 26 -18.91 -13.07 -5.11
CA ASP A 26 -19.18 -14.18 -6.02
C ASP A 26 -17.98 -15.17 -6.11
N GLY A 27 -16.91 -14.92 -5.34
CA GLY A 27 -15.69 -15.73 -5.32
C GLY A 27 -14.73 -15.42 -6.46
N THR A 28 -14.97 -14.39 -7.26
CA THR A 28 -14.07 -13.97 -8.34
C THR A 28 -14.00 -12.46 -8.49
N ILE A 29 -12.86 -11.93 -8.93
CA ILE A 29 -12.79 -10.55 -9.44
C ILE A 29 -12.75 -10.65 -10.96
N SER A 30 -13.87 -10.28 -11.59
CA SER A 30 -14.00 -10.30 -13.04
C SER A 30 -13.24 -9.15 -13.70
N ARG A 31 -13.15 -9.16 -15.03
CA ARG A 31 -12.57 -8.06 -15.80
C ARG A 31 -13.36 -6.75 -15.66
N ILE A 32 -14.67 -6.86 -15.47
CA ILE A 32 -15.56 -5.69 -15.31
C ILE A 32 -15.32 -5.06 -13.94
N ASP A 33 -15.18 -5.89 -12.90
CA ASP A 33 -14.82 -5.46 -11.56
C ASP A 33 -13.45 -4.77 -11.57
N GLY A 34 -12.48 -5.36 -12.27
CA GLY A 34 -11.15 -4.76 -12.46
C GLY A 34 -11.19 -3.39 -13.15
N ALA A 35 -11.99 -3.25 -14.21
CA ALA A 35 -12.19 -1.99 -14.90
C ALA A 35 -12.83 -0.93 -13.97
N SER A 36 -13.80 -1.33 -13.13
CA SER A 36 -14.42 -0.43 -12.17
C SER A 36 -13.41 0.12 -11.14
N LEU A 37 -12.51 -0.74 -10.63
CA LEU A 37 -11.45 -0.35 -9.69
C LEU A 37 -10.48 0.67 -10.32
N ILE A 38 -10.08 0.46 -11.57
CA ILE A 38 -9.21 1.41 -12.30
C ILE A 38 -9.92 2.73 -12.54
N ILE A 39 -11.20 2.72 -12.92
CA ILE A 39 -11.98 3.96 -13.11
C ILE A 39 -12.05 4.76 -11.81
N ILE A 40 -12.28 4.09 -10.68
CA ILE A 40 -12.27 4.73 -9.35
C ILE A 40 -10.89 5.34 -9.05
N TYR A 41 -9.80 4.64 -9.38
CA TYR A 41 -8.44 5.16 -9.18
C TYR A 41 -8.17 6.40 -10.03
N LEU A 42 -8.54 6.38 -11.32
CA LEU A 42 -8.38 7.52 -12.21
C LEU A 42 -9.23 8.72 -11.75
N GLY A 43 -10.45 8.47 -11.28
CA GLY A 43 -11.29 9.50 -10.66
C GLY A 43 -10.67 10.09 -9.39
N PHE A 44 -10.07 9.24 -8.56
CA PHE A 44 -9.33 9.67 -7.36
C PHE A 44 -8.10 10.53 -7.72
N LEU A 45 -7.31 10.13 -8.72
CA LEU A 45 -6.18 10.93 -9.22
C LEU A 45 -6.64 12.28 -9.77
N TYR A 46 -7.72 12.29 -10.56
CA TYR A 46 -8.29 13.53 -11.08
C TYR A 46 -8.77 14.47 -9.95
N TYR A 47 -9.42 13.90 -8.92
CA TYR A 47 -9.82 14.64 -7.72
C TYR A 47 -8.60 15.24 -6.99
N LEU A 48 -7.54 14.46 -6.80
CA LEU A 48 -6.31 14.93 -6.16
C LEU A 48 -5.65 16.05 -6.97
N TYR A 49 -5.55 15.86 -8.29
CA TYR A 49 -4.99 16.84 -9.22
C TYR A 49 -5.72 18.18 -9.13
N LYS A 50 -7.06 18.17 -9.20
CA LYS A 50 -7.87 19.39 -9.11
C LYS A 50 -7.76 20.09 -7.74
N LYS A 51 -7.50 19.32 -6.68
CA LYS A 51 -7.50 19.82 -5.31
C LYS A 51 -6.15 20.35 -4.82
N HIS A 52 -5.03 19.82 -5.31
CA HIS A 52 -3.69 20.11 -4.80
C HIS A 52 -2.73 20.73 -5.83
N MET A 53 -3.20 21.09 -7.02
CA MET A 53 -2.46 21.97 -7.93
C MET A 53 -2.51 23.41 -7.40
N THR A 54 -1.80 23.66 -6.29
CA THR A 54 -1.23 24.98 -6.04
C THR A 54 -0.04 25.12 -6.99
N PHE A 55 -0.06 26.13 -7.85
CA PHE A 55 1.12 26.54 -8.61
C PHE A 55 2.15 27.08 -7.61
N GLU A 56 2.88 26.20 -6.92
CA GLU A 56 4.14 26.60 -6.30
C GLU A 56 5.07 26.98 -7.45
N GLU A 57 5.49 28.24 -7.50
CA GLU A 57 6.54 28.64 -8.42
C GLU A 57 7.73 27.68 -8.21
N PRO A 58 8.23 27.04 -9.27
CA PRO A 58 9.37 26.16 -9.16
C PRO A 58 10.48 26.91 -8.42
N PRO A 59 11.08 26.35 -7.35
CA PRO A 59 12.12 27.04 -6.59
C PRO A 59 13.16 27.64 -7.56
N LYS A 60 13.35 28.97 -7.49
CA LYS A 60 14.27 29.68 -8.39
C LYS A 60 15.67 29.11 -8.20
N GLY A 61 16.22 28.53 -9.28
CA GLY A 61 17.52 27.85 -9.27
C GLY A 61 17.49 26.33 -9.49
N GLN A 62 16.51 25.80 -10.21
CA GLN A 62 16.42 24.37 -10.50
C GLN A 62 17.59 23.87 -11.37
N GLY A 63 18.19 22.77 -10.92
CA GLY A 63 19.19 22.02 -11.67
C GLY A 63 18.67 21.53 -13.02
N ASN A 64 19.59 21.03 -13.85
CA ASN A 64 19.26 20.54 -15.19
C ASN A 64 18.15 19.46 -15.12
N PRO A 65 16.95 19.68 -15.71
CA PRO A 65 15.83 18.75 -15.60
C PRO A 65 16.15 17.37 -16.19
N LYS A 66 17.07 17.30 -17.18
CA LYS A 66 17.56 16.02 -17.70
C LYS A 66 18.36 15.26 -16.65
N LYS A 67 19.16 15.96 -15.83
CA LYS A 67 19.93 15.37 -14.73
C LYS A 67 18.98 14.84 -13.65
N GLU A 68 17.98 15.63 -13.23
CA GLU A 68 16.99 15.21 -12.24
C GLU A 68 16.17 14.00 -12.73
N ALA A 69 15.70 14.02 -13.99
CA ALA A 69 15.01 12.88 -14.59
C ALA A 69 15.90 11.62 -14.63
N MET A 70 17.20 11.79 -14.94
CA MET A 70 18.15 10.67 -14.94
C MET A 70 18.41 10.13 -13.53
N ILE A 71 18.56 11.01 -12.53
CA ILE A 71 18.67 10.61 -11.12
C ILE A 71 17.42 9.86 -10.67
N MET A 72 16.24 10.36 -11.01
CA MET A 72 14.96 9.71 -10.70
C MET A 72 14.87 8.31 -11.33
N ALA A 73 15.23 8.18 -12.61
CA ALA A 73 15.21 6.89 -13.31
C ALA A 73 16.20 5.87 -12.69
N ILE A 74 17.43 6.29 -12.42
CA ILE A 74 18.46 5.43 -11.83
C ILE A 74 18.11 5.04 -10.40
N SER A 75 17.64 5.99 -9.58
CA SER A 75 17.24 5.71 -8.20
C SER A 75 16.02 4.79 -8.13
N GLY A 76 15.02 4.98 -8.99
CA GLY A 76 13.88 4.07 -9.11
C GLY A 76 14.30 2.64 -9.46
N LEU A 77 15.19 2.49 -10.44
CA LEU A 77 15.77 1.18 -10.80
C LEU A 77 16.54 0.55 -9.63
N ALA A 78 17.36 1.34 -8.93
CA ALA A 78 18.13 0.86 -7.78
C ALA A 78 17.22 0.32 -6.65
N VAL A 79 16.10 1.00 -6.39
CA VAL A 79 15.10 0.56 -5.40
C VAL A 79 14.46 -0.77 -5.81
N VAL A 80 14.04 -0.90 -7.07
CA VAL A 80 13.42 -2.14 -7.58
C VAL A 80 14.41 -3.30 -7.55
N LEU A 81 15.65 -3.08 -7.99
CA LEU A 81 16.69 -4.11 -7.97
C LEU A 81 17.07 -4.50 -6.54
N GLY A 82 17.20 -3.52 -5.64
CA GLY A 82 17.48 -3.75 -4.23
C GLY A 82 16.40 -4.62 -3.57
N ALA A 83 15.13 -4.29 -3.77
CA ALA A 83 14.01 -5.08 -3.26
C ALA A 83 14.06 -6.52 -3.80
N ARG A 84 14.30 -6.71 -5.11
CA ARG A 84 14.42 -8.05 -5.72
C ARG A 84 15.60 -8.85 -5.13
N LEU A 85 16.75 -8.23 -4.91
CA LEU A 85 17.92 -8.89 -4.34
C LEU A 85 17.65 -9.37 -2.90
N VAL A 86 17.00 -8.54 -2.08
CA VAL A 86 16.63 -8.91 -0.70
C VAL A 86 15.66 -10.09 -0.72
N VAL A 87 14.61 -10.04 -1.54
CA VAL A 87 13.63 -11.13 -1.64
C VAL A 87 14.28 -12.43 -2.10
N ASN A 88 15.06 -12.39 -3.18
CA ASN A 88 15.70 -13.60 -3.73
C ASN A 88 16.67 -14.24 -2.72
N SER A 89 17.42 -13.41 -1.99
CA SER A 89 18.34 -13.88 -0.95
C SER A 89 17.59 -14.51 0.22
N ALA A 90 16.51 -13.86 0.67
CA ALA A 90 15.70 -14.34 1.78
C ALA A 90 14.90 -15.61 1.43
N VAL A 91 14.39 -15.73 0.19
CA VAL A 91 13.79 -16.96 -0.36
C VAL A 91 14.80 -18.11 -0.36
N SER A 92 16.03 -17.85 -0.81
CA SER A 92 17.10 -18.86 -0.84
C SER A 92 17.46 -19.35 0.56
N LEU A 93 17.53 -18.42 1.52
CA LEU A 93 17.78 -18.73 2.93
C LEU A 93 16.63 -19.54 3.54
N ALA A 94 15.38 -19.15 3.32
CA ALA A 94 14.21 -19.85 3.83
C ALA A 94 14.10 -21.28 3.27
N ARG A 95 14.41 -21.48 1.98
CA ARG A 95 14.50 -22.82 1.38
C ARG A 95 15.60 -23.66 2.03
N ALA A 96 16.76 -23.08 2.31
CA ALA A 96 17.86 -23.79 3.00
C ALA A 96 17.46 -24.22 4.43
N PHE A 97 16.57 -23.48 5.09
CA PHE A 97 16.00 -23.84 6.39
C PHE A 97 14.77 -24.76 6.32
N GLY A 98 14.40 -25.25 5.13
CA GLY A 98 13.27 -26.17 4.97
C GLY A 98 11.90 -25.52 5.12
N VAL A 99 11.80 -24.19 5.00
CA VAL A 99 10.52 -23.47 5.04
C VAL A 99 9.69 -23.83 3.80
N PRO A 100 8.40 -24.20 3.93
CA PRO A 100 7.56 -24.55 2.79
C PRO A 100 7.45 -23.41 1.76
N GLU A 101 7.48 -23.72 0.46
CA GLU A 101 7.42 -22.72 -0.60
C GLU A 101 6.18 -21.83 -0.55
N VAL A 102 5.04 -22.40 -0.12
CA VAL A 102 3.79 -21.66 0.07
C VAL A 102 3.95 -20.56 1.12
N VAL A 103 4.64 -20.83 2.23
CA VAL A 103 4.91 -19.85 3.28
C VAL A 103 5.82 -18.74 2.76
N ILE A 104 6.85 -19.10 1.99
CA ILE A 104 7.76 -18.14 1.36
C ILE A 104 7.00 -17.23 0.38
N ALA A 105 6.15 -17.81 -0.47
CA ALA A 105 5.38 -17.07 -1.46
C ALA A 105 4.37 -16.10 -0.81
N LEU A 106 3.71 -16.52 0.27
CA LEU A 106 2.69 -15.71 0.95
C LEU A 106 3.28 -14.65 1.90
N THR A 107 4.52 -14.81 2.36
CA THR A 107 5.15 -13.89 3.33
C THR A 107 6.29 -13.08 2.72
N LEU A 108 7.37 -13.74 2.33
CA LEU A 108 8.62 -13.12 1.92
C LEU A 108 8.48 -12.32 0.63
N VAL A 109 7.67 -12.81 -0.32
CA VAL A 109 7.40 -12.09 -1.56
C VAL A 109 6.56 -10.84 -1.27
N SER A 110 5.49 -10.96 -0.46
CA SER A 110 4.61 -9.85 -0.09
C SER A 110 5.31 -8.78 0.73
N ILE A 111 6.14 -9.18 1.71
CA ILE A 111 7.00 -8.23 2.44
C ILE A 111 7.97 -7.56 1.47
N GLY A 112 8.55 -8.36 0.57
CA GLY A 112 9.45 -7.93 -0.48
C GLY A 112 8.96 -6.78 -1.34
N THR A 113 7.71 -6.88 -1.80
CA THR A 113 7.08 -5.84 -2.62
C THR A 113 6.82 -4.55 -1.85
N SER A 114 6.67 -4.63 -0.52
CA SER A 114 6.45 -3.46 0.36
C SER A 114 7.73 -2.92 1.01
N LEU A 115 8.90 -3.49 0.72
CA LEU A 115 10.18 -3.03 1.26
C LEU A 115 10.52 -1.58 0.84
N PRO A 116 10.35 -1.16 -0.43
CA PRO A 116 10.55 0.24 -0.83
C PRO A 116 9.72 1.22 0.00
N GLU A 117 8.45 0.91 0.20
CA GLU A 117 7.48 1.71 0.93
C GLU A 117 7.84 1.78 2.41
N LEU A 118 8.24 0.65 3.00
CA LEU A 118 8.73 0.59 4.38
C LEU A 118 9.99 1.45 4.56
N ALA A 119 10.94 1.36 3.64
CA ALA A 119 12.17 2.15 3.68
C ALA A 119 11.88 3.66 3.56
N ASN A 120 10.96 4.04 2.68
CA ASN A 120 10.53 5.43 2.53
C ASN A 120 9.80 5.94 3.79
N ALA A 121 8.83 5.18 4.30
CA ALA A 121 8.06 5.52 5.49
C ALA A 121 8.97 5.66 6.74
N LEU A 122 9.94 4.77 6.90
CA LEU A 122 10.94 4.82 7.97
C LEU A 122 11.83 6.07 7.84
N THR A 123 12.36 6.32 6.64
CA THR A 123 13.23 7.47 6.39
C THR A 123 12.51 8.79 6.64
N ALA A 124 11.26 8.94 6.18
CA ALA A 124 10.44 10.12 6.42
C ALA A 124 10.15 10.33 7.92
N THR A 125 9.89 9.24 8.65
CA THR A 125 9.66 9.29 10.11
C THR A 125 10.92 9.72 10.85
N LEU A 126 12.09 9.17 10.49
CA LEU A 126 13.39 9.53 11.07
C LEU A 126 13.76 10.98 10.79
N LYS A 127 13.40 11.51 9.62
CA LYS A 127 13.54 12.93 9.26
C LYS A 127 12.52 13.84 9.96
N LYS A 128 11.66 13.31 10.84
CA LYS A 128 10.59 14.04 11.54
C LYS A 128 9.56 14.68 10.61
N ILE A 129 9.30 14.05 9.46
CA ILE A 129 8.27 14.48 8.49
C ILE A 129 7.19 13.38 8.35
N PRO A 130 6.43 13.08 9.43
CA PRO A 130 5.52 11.94 9.46
C PRO A 130 4.34 12.06 8.48
N ASN A 131 4.03 13.27 8.01
CA ASN A 131 2.92 13.51 7.07
C ASN A 131 3.20 12.84 5.73
N ILE A 132 4.46 12.91 5.26
CA ILE A 132 4.90 12.23 4.04
C ILE A 132 4.85 10.71 4.24
N SER A 133 5.26 10.21 5.40
CA SER A 133 5.20 8.78 5.72
C SER A 133 3.77 8.23 5.69
N VAL A 134 2.84 8.88 6.40
CA VAL A 134 1.43 8.47 6.45
C VAL A 134 0.76 8.60 5.07
N GLY A 135 1.04 9.70 4.36
CA GLY A 135 0.54 9.90 3.00
C GLY A 135 1.01 8.80 2.04
N ASN A 136 2.28 8.40 2.13
CA ASN A 136 2.84 7.30 1.34
C ASN A 136 2.13 5.97 1.62
N VAL A 137 1.94 5.61 2.90
CA VAL A 137 1.26 4.35 3.27
C VAL A 137 -0.19 4.31 2.79
N ILE A 138 -0.95 5.39 2.99
CA ILE A 138 -2.35 5.46 2.54
C ILE A 138 -2.43 5.42 1.02
N GLY A 139 -1.58 6.19 0.33
CA GLY A 139 -1.54 6.25 -1.13
C GLY A 139 -1.18 4.91 -1.77
N ALA A 140 -0.16 4.21 -1.23
CA ALA A 140 0.26 2.90 -1.70
C ALA A 140 -0.88 1.87 -1.56
N ASN A 141 -1.56 1.81 -0.42
CA ASN A 141 -2.69 0.89 -0.23
C ASN A 141 -3.87 1.18 -1.17
N ILE A 142 -4.18 2.45 -1.45
CA ILE A 142 -5.22 2.82 -2.42
C ILE A 142 -4.81 2.37 -3.83
N LEU A 143 -3.54 2.57 -4.20
CA LEU A 143 -3.00 2.14 -5.49
C LEU A 143 -3.05 0.61 -5.61
N ASP A 144 -2.64 -0.14 -4.59
CA ASP A 144 -2.65 -1.59 -4.62
C ASP A 144 -4.07 -2.15 -4.78
N ILE A 145 -5.03 -1.63 -4.01
CA ILE A 145 -6.41 -2.10 -4.06
C ILE A 145 -7.08 -1.75 -5.38
N LEU A 146 -6.85 -0.54 -5.90
CA LEU A 146 -7.57 -0.10 -7.10
C LEU A 146 -6.82 -0.43 -8.40
N MET A 147 -5.54 -0.10 -8.46
CA MET A 147 -4.74 -0.23 -9.67
C MET A 147 -4.14 -1.63 -9.81
N VAL A 148 -3.48 -2.17 -8.78
CA VAL A 148 -2.81 -3.49 -8.88
C VAL A 148 -3.86 -4.60 -9.05
N ILE A 149 -4.86 -4.68 -8.18
CA ILE A 149 -5.96 -5.65 -8.32
C ILE A 149 -6.75 -5.40 -9.62
N GLY A 150 -7.01 -4.14 -9.96
CA GLY A 150 -7.75 -3.78 -11.17
C GLY A 150 -7.05 -4.24 -12.45
N VAL A 151 -5.76 -3.97 -12.59
CA VAL A 151 -4.97 -4.41 -13.75
C VAL A 151 -4.82 -5.92 -13.76
N ALA A 152 -4.53 -6.55 -12.62
CA ALA A 152 -4.36 -8.00 -12.53
C ALA A 152 -5.64 -8.74 -12.98
N SER A 153 -6.81 -8.29 -12.53
CA SER A 153 -8.11 -8.89 -12.89
C SER A 153 -8.53 -8.65 -14.35
N ILE A 154 -8.14 -7.53 -14.97
CA ILE A 154 -8.32 -7.31 -16.41
C ILE A 154 -7.49 -8.32 -17.22
N ILE A 155 -6.21 -8.49 -16.87
CA ILE A 155 -5.32 -9.45 -17.55
C ILE A 155 -5.89 -10.86 -17.38
N ARG A 156 -6.17 -11.26 -16.14
CA ARG A 156 -6.74 -12.57 -15.81
C ARG A 156 -7.68 -12.45 -14.60
N PRO A 157 -8.96 -12.86 -14.74
CA PRO A 157 -9.89 -12.89 -13.61
C PRO A 157 -9.28 -13.62 -12.41
N ILE A 158 -9.38 -13.00 -11.24
CA ILE A 158 -8.76 -13.49 -10.00
C ILE A 158 -9.79 -14.36 -9.29
N LYS A 159 -9.43 -15.60 -8.97
CA LYS A 159 -10.25 -16.44 -8.08
C LYS A 159 -9.95 -16.05 -6.64
N VAL A 160 -10.99 -15.86 -5.84
CA VAL A 160 -10.88 -15.46 -4.44
C VAL A 160 -11.07 -16.69 -3.57
N ASP A 161 -10.04 -17.03 -2.80
CA ASP A 161 -10.14 -18.09 -1.82
C ASP A 161 -11.07 -17.69 -0.66
N THR A 162 -11.78 -18.66 -0.10
CA THR A 162 -12.71 -18.44 1.03
C THR A 162 -12.03 -17.81 2.24
N SER A 163 -10.77 -18.18 2.50
CA SER A 163 -9.95 -17.56 3.56
C SER A 163 -9.72 -16.06 3.32
N ILE A 164 -9.48 -15.65 2.07
CA ILE A 164 -9.29 -14.23 1.73
C ILE A 164 -10.57 -13.43 2.03
N PHE A 165 -11.73 -13.97 1.62
CA PHE A 165 -13.00 -13.30 1.81
C PHE A 165 -13.45 -13.23 3.27
N HIS A 166 -13.29 -14.30 4.04
CA HIS A 166 -13.80 -14.40 5.41
C HIS A 166 -12.80 -14.00 6.51
N VAL A 167 -11.49 -14.01 6.22
CA VAL A 167 -10.44 -13.72 7.21
C VAL A 167 -9.66 -12.48 6.81
N THR A 168 -9.02 -12.50 5.63
CA THR A 168 -8.09 -11.44 5.22
C THR A 168 -8.78 -10.09 5.02
N MET A 169 -9.91 -10.06 4.32
CA MET A 169 -10.63 -8.81 4.04
C MET A 169 -11.22 -8.15 5.30
N PRO A 170 -11.90 -8.88 6.20
CA PRO A 170 -12.36 -8.31 7.48
C PRO A 170 -11.22 -7.75 8.34
N ILE A 171 -10.10 -8.47 8.46
CA ILE A 171 -8.95 -7.99 9.25
C ILE A 171 -8.35 -6.74 8.61
N THR A 172 -8.18 -6.73 7.28
CA THR A 172 -7.70 -5.56 6.55
C THR A 172 -8.62 -4.35 6.79
N LEU A 173 -9.94 -4.54 6.75
CA LEU A 173 -10.91 -3.48 7.01
C LEU A 173 -10.79 -2.93 8.44
N VAL A 174 -10.64 -3.81 9.44
CA VAL A 174 -10.42 -3.41 10.85
C VAL A 174 -9.13 -2.60 10.99
N VAL A 175 -8.04 -3.05 10.38
CA VAL A 175 -6.75 -2.34 10.37
C VAL A 175 -6.92 -0.92 9.81
N MET A 176 -7.62 -0.78 8.68
CA MET A 176 -7.87 0.52 8.07
C MET A 176 -8.80 1.41 8.90
N LEU A 177 -9.79 0.84 9.57
CA LEU A 177 -10.67 1.57 10.48
C LEU A 177 -9.90 2.09 11.70
N VAL A 178 -9.03 1.27 12.30
CA VAL A 178 -8.17 1.68 13.42
C VAL A 178 -7.23 2.82 13.00
N LEU A 179 -6.60 2.70 11.82
CA LEU A 179 -5.75 3.76 11.28
C LEU A 179 -6.55 5.05 11.05
N THR A 180 -7.70 4.95 10.38
CA THR A 180 -8.58 6.09 10.08
C THR A 180 -9.05 6.78 11.36
N PHE A 181 -9.46 6.01 12.37
CA PHE A 181 -9.88 6.52 13.66
C PHE A 181 -8.76 7.26 14.39
N SER A 182 -7.54 6.72 14.37
CA SER A 182 -6.37 7.37 14.97
C SER A 182 -6.04 8.70 14.29
N LEU A 183 -6.09 8.72 12.95
CA LEU A 183 -5.83 9.93 12.17
C LEU A 183 -6.93 10.98 12.39
N ARG A 184 -8.20 10.58 12.40
CA ARG A 184 -9.33 11.49 12.62
C ARG A 184 -9.36 12.09 14.03
N SER A 185 -9.03 11.29 15.05
CA SER A 185 -9.16 11.73 16.45
C SER A 185 -7.96 12.54 16.93
N ASN A 186 -6.76 12.18 16.48
CA ASN A 186 -5.53 12.72 17.05
C ASN A 186 -4.57 13.35 16.03
N ASN A 187 -4.92 13.35 14.72
CA ASN A 187 -4.04 13.77 13.62
C ASN A 187 -2.62 13.15 13.73
N ARG A 188 -2.51 11.93 14.29
CA ARG A 188 -1.22 11.25 14.48
C ARG A 188 -1.41 9.75 14.61
N VAL A 189 -0.37 9.02 14.23
CA VAL A 189 -0.21 7.60 14.52
C VAL A 189 0.76 7.50 15.69
N GLY A 190 0.21 7.38 16.90
CA GLY A 190 1.01 7.28 18.14
C GLY A 190 1.38 5.85 18.48
N ARG A 191 2.23 5.66 19.51
CA ARG A 191 2.70 4.33 19.96
C ARG A 191 1.56 3.34 20.23
N LYS A 192 0.46 3.79 20.85
CA LYS A 192 -0.70 2.93 21.14
C LYS A 192 -1.34 2.39 19.86
N THR A 193 -1.55 3.27 18.87
CA THR A 193 -2.08 2.88 17.55
C THR A 193 -1.12 1.92 16.86
N SER A 194 0.18 2.23 16.82
CA SER A 194 1.18 1.36 16.19
C SER A 194 1.24 -0.03 16.83
N LEU A 195 1.17 -0.12 18.17
CA LEU A 195 1.11 -1.39 18.88
C LEU A 195 -0.17 -2.18 18.55
N ALA A 196 -1.32 -1.50 18.47
CA ALA A 196 -2.58 -2.13 18.07
C ALA A 196 -2.52 -2.67 16.62
N LEU A 197 -1.97 -1.89 15.70
CA LEU A 197 -1.78 -2.31 14.30
C LEU A 197 -0.81 -3.49 14.18
N LEU A 198 0.27 -3.49 14.97
CA LEU A 198 1.22 -4.61 14.99
C LEU A 198 0.61 -5.87 15.60
N ALA A 199 -0.19 -5.74 16.67
CA ALA A 199 -0.92 -6.87 17.24
C ALA A 199 -1.92 -7.48 16.24
N LEU A 200 -2.65 -6.64 15.50
CA LEU A 200 -3.55 -7.09 14.43
C LEU A 200 -2.79 -7.81 13.30
N TYR A 201 -1.61 -7.31 12.92
CA TYR A 201 -0.76 -7.96 11.92
C TYR A 201 -0.23 -9.33 12.40
N LEU A 202 0.21 -9.44 13.66
CA LEU A 202 0.62 -10.72 14.24
C LEU A 202 -0.56 -11.72 14.33
N TYR A 203 -1.74 -11.22 14.69
CA TYR A 203 -2.96 -12.03 14.67
C TYR A 203 -3.29 -12.52 13.25
N PHE A 204 -3.18 -11.65 12.25
CA PHE A 204 -3.34 -12.03 10.85
C PHE A 204 -2.39 -13.17 10.45
N LEU A 205 -1.10 -13.06 10.78
CA LEU A 205 -0.12 -14.11 10.50
C LEU A 205 -0.50 -15.43 11.18
N TYR A 206 -0.89 -15.40 12.46
CA TYR A 206 -1.33 -16.59 13.18
C TYR A 206 -2.58 -17.24 12.58
N THR A 207 -3.50 -16.46 12.00
CA THR A 207 -4.69 -17.03 11.33
C THR A 207 -4.40 -17.62 9.94
N GLN A 208 -3.28 -17.23 9.31
CA GLN A 208 -2.94 -17.65 7.94
C GLN A 208 -1.91 -18.80 7.90
N PHE A 209 -1.16 -19.03 8.98
CA PHE A 209 -0.12 -20.06 9.09
C PHE A 209 -0.36 -20.96 10.29
#